data_AF-A0A377ZKW5-F1
#
_entry.id   AF-A0A377ZKW5-F1
#
_cell.length_a   1.000
_cell.length_b   1.000
_cell.length_c   1.000
_cell.angle_alpha   90.00
_cell.angle_beta   90.00
_cell.angle_gamma   90.00
#
_symmetry.space_group_name_H-M   'P 1'
#
loop_
_entity.id
_entity.type
_entity.pdbx_description
1 polymer ?
#
loop_
_entity_poly.entity_id
_entity_poly.type
_entity_poly.pdbx_seq_one_letter_code
_entity_poly.pdbx_strand_id
1 'polypeptide(L)'
;MCHESTSVGLPQSIGIGKGTVSLDDFDQTELVISIGHNPGTNHPRMMGILHELSRRGVPIIVFNPLRERALERFADPQNVMEMATRRSTPIASTYYQVRAGGDAAALKGIAKALLQLEEEQGNVLDHAFIAQHTQGFTAFRR
;
A
#
# COMPACT_ATOMS: atom_id res chain seq x y z
N MET A 1 15.87 -1.74 16.96
CA MET A 1 15.85 -2.57 15.75
C MET A 1 14.55 -2.27 15.02
N CYS A 2 14.55 -1.80 13.77
CA CYS A 2 13.33 -1.26 13.11
C CYS A 2 12.63 -2.24 12.16
N HIS A 3 13.31 -3.31 11.73
CA HIS A 3 12.80 -4.29 10.75
C HIS A 3 12.74 -5.72 11.27
N GLU A 4 12.95 -5.94 12.57
CA GLU A 4 13.11 -7.28 13.16
C GLU A 4 11.90 -8.19 12.92
N SER A 5 10.69 -7.70 13.17
CA SER A 5 9.45 -8.44 12.92
C SER A 5 9.25 -8.78 11.44
N THR A 6 9.61 -7.85 10.54
CA THR A 6 9.50 -8.04 9.08
C THR A 6 10.55 -9.04 8.57
N SER A 7 11.77 -9.00 9.11
CA SER A 7 12.84 -9.95 8.80
C SER A 7 12.52 -11.38 9.23
N VAL A 8 11.59 -11.58 10.17
CA VAL A 8 11.09 -12.90 10.56
C VAL A 8 9.87 -13.31 9.71
N GLY A 9 8.89 -12.41 9.58
CA GLY A 9 7.60 -12.74 8.93
C GLY A 9 7.67 -12.90 7.41
N LEU A 10 8.46 -12.08 6.71
CA LEU A 10 8.52 -12.15 5.25
C LEU A 10 9.21 -13.42 4.73
N PRO A 11 10.36 -13.89 5.28
CA PRO A 11 10.93 -15.16 4.84
C PRO A 11 10.00 -16.35 5.04
N GLN A 12 9.17 -16.35 6.09
CA GLN A 12 8.17 -17.39 6.30
C GLN A 12 7.02 -17.34 5.28
N SER A 13 6.69 -16.14 4.78
CA SER A 13 5.56 -15.92 3.87
C SER A 13 5.96 -16.06 2.39
N ILE A 14 7.10 -15.49 2.00
CA ILE A 14 7.54 -15.35 0.60
C ILE A 14 9.02 -15.71 0.39
N GLY A 15 9.72 -16.24 1.41
CA GLY A 15 11.13 -16.66 1.30
C GLY A 15 12.17 -15.53 1.26
N ILE A 16 11.74 -14.26 1.24
CA ILE A 16 12.63 -13.09 1.07
C ILE A 16 12.33 -12.06 2.16
N GLY A 17 13.35 -11.57 2.87
CA GLY A 17 13.20 -10.61 3.99
C GLY A 17 13.22 -9.12 3.61
N LYS A 18 12.96 -8.78 2.35
CA LYS A 18 13.07 -7.41 1.79
C LYS A 18 11.99 -7.16 0.75
N GLY A 19 11.87 -5.91 0.31
CA GLY A 19 10.99 -5.55 -0.80
C GLY A 19 11.29 -6.36 -2.05
N THR A 20 10.22 -6.81 -2.72
CA THR A 20 10.28 -7.64 -3.93
C THR A 20 10.08 -6.84 -5.22
N VAL A 21 9.75 -5.56 -5.11
CA VAL A 21 9.48 -4.65 -6.23
C VAL A 21 10.62 -3.66 -6.44
N SER A 22 10.74 -3.19 -7.67
CA SER A 22 11.63 -2.16 -8.16
C SER A 22 10.91 -0.81 -8.30
N LEU A 23 11.63 0.24 -8.69
CA LEU A 23 11.01 1.53 -8.98
C LEU A 23 10.17 1.49 -10.26
N ASP A 24 10.59 0.70 -11.24
CA ASP A 24 9.93 0.58 -12.54
C ASP A 24 8.54 -0.08 -12.41
N ASP A 25 8.32 -0.88 -11.37
CA ASP A 25 6.99 -1.47 -11.10
C ASP A 25 5.92 -0.41 -10.77
N PHE A 26 6.33 0.78 -10.29
CA PHE A 26 5.40 1.89 -10.08
C PHE A 26 4.84 2.45 -11.39
N ASP A 27 5.54 2.28 -12.51
CA ASP A 27 5.04 2.73 -13.81
C ASP A 27 3.78 1.97 -14.23
N GLN A 28 3.62 0.72 -13.81
CA GLN A 28 2.46 -0.13 -14.11
C GLN A 28 1.48 -0.25 -12.94
N THR A 29 1.73 0.43 -11.82
CA THR A 29 0.91 0.29 -10.61
C THR A 29 -0.46 0.96 -10.78
N GLU A 30 -1.51 0.20 -10.46
CA GLU A 30 -2.90 0.65 -10.51
C GLU A 30 -3.53 0.85 -9.13
N LEU A 31 -2.86 0.44 -8.04
CA LEU A 31 -3.30 0.65 -6.67
C LEU A 31 -2.09 0.66 -5.71
N VAL A 32 -2.05 1.62 -4.79
CA VAL A 32 -1.09 1.64 -3.68
C VAL A 32 -1.84 1.51 -2.36
N ILE A 33 -1.40 0.56 -1.52
CA ILE A 33 -1.84 0.44 -0.13
C ILE A 33 -0.64 0.72 0.78
N SER A 34 -0.67 1.85 1.49
CA SER A 34 0.38 2.31 2.39
C SER A 34 -0.03 2.08 3.85
N ILE A 35 0.58 1.10 4.52
CA ILE A 35 0.23 0.69 5.89
C ILE A 35 1.35 1.07 6.85
N GLY A 36 1.06 1.91 7.85
CA GLY A 36 2.03 2.33 8.87
C GLY A 36 3.29 2.99 8.32
N HIS A 37 3.27 3.43 7.06
CA HIS A 37 4.40 4.00 6.36
C HIS A 37 4.32 5.53 6.36
N ASN A 38 5.47 6.17 6.61
CA ASN A 38 5.60 7.60 6.85
C ASN A 38 6.65 8.25 5.90
N PRO A 39 6.43 8.25 4.57
CA PRO A 39 7.47 8.59 3.59
C PRO A 39 7.89 10.06 3.66
N GLY A 40 7.02 10.97 4.06
CA GLY A 40 7.37 12.40 4.12
C GLY A 40 8.54 12.67 5.06
N THR A 41 8.60 11.94 6.17
CA THR A 41 9.65 12.09 7.20
C THR A 41 10.79 11.10 7.00
N ASN A 42 10.45 9.84 6.68
CA ASN A 42 11.42 8.75 6.72
C ASN A 42 12.02 8.40 5.34
N HIS A 43 11.28 8.66 4.25
CA HIS A 43 11.67 8.30 2.89
C HIS A 43 11.26 9.36 1.87
N PRO A 44 11.77 10.61 1.97
CA PRO A 44 11.26 11.75 1.20
C PRO A 44 11.34 11.54 -0.32
N ARG A 45 12.27 10.69 -0.81
CA ARG A 45 12.34 10.32 -2.24
C ARG A 45 11.09 9.59 -2.73
N MET A 46 10.46 8.77 -1.88
CA MET A 46 9.22 8.06 -2.21
C MET A 46 8.05 9.02 -2.46
N MET A 47 8.11 10.25 -1.93
CA MET A 47 7.08 11.24 -2.19
C MET A 47 6.99 11.65 -3.65
N GLY A 48 8.11 11.67 -4.39
CA GLY A 48 8.09 11.92 -5.84
C GLY A 48 7.28 10.85 -6.58
N ILE A 49 7.48 9.58 -6.23
CA ILE A 49 6.75 8.45 -6.85
C ILE A 49 5.27 8.53 -6.51
N LEU A 50 4.91 8.72 -5.23
CA LEU A 50 3.50 8.85 -4.81
C LEU A 50 2.83 10.07 -5.45
N HIS A 51 3.59 11.14 -5.67
CA HIS A 51 3.12 12.33 -6.35
C HIS A 51 2.77 12.04 -7.82
N GLU A 52 3.65 11.35 -8.55
CA GLU A 52 3.42 10.94 -9.94
C GLU A 52 2.22 10.01 -10.07
N LEU A 53 2.11 9.00 -9.19
CA LEU A 53 0.99 8.07 -9.14
C LEU A 53 -0.34 8.79 -8.89
N SER A 54 -0.38 9.71 -7.92
CA SER A 54 -1.57 10.50 -7.65
C SER A 54 -1.98 11.36 -8.86
N ARG A 55 -1.01 12.00 -9.54
CA ARG A 55 -1.28 12.79 -10.75
C ARG A 55 -1.78 11.95 -11.93
N ARG A 56 -1.42 10.66 -11.97
CA ARG A 56 -1.99 9.67 -12.90
C ARG A 56 -3.37 9.17 -12.50
N GLY A 57 -3.88 9.55 -11.34
CA GLY A 57 -5.17 9.09 -10.81
C GLY A 57 -5.12 7.70 -10.19
N VAL A 58 -3.93 7.15 -9.91
CA VAL A 58 -3.77 5.86 -9.24
C VAL A 58 -4.28 6.01 -7.79
N PRO A 59 -5.23 5.18 -7.33
CA PRO A 59 -5.69 5.22 -5.95
C PRO A 59 -4.56 4.91 -4.96
N ILE A 60 -4.43 5.76 -3.94
CA ILE A 60 -3.46 5.61 -2.85
C ILE A 60 -4.26 5.54 -1.54
N ILE A 61 -4.37 4.34 -0.99
CA ILE A 61 -5.09 4.06 0.27
C ILE A 61 -4.08 4.02 1.41
N VAL A 62 -4.27 4.85 2.43
CA VAL A 62 -3.40 4.91 3.60
C VAL A 62 -4.10 4.32 4.82
N PHE A 63 -3.42 3.40 5.51
CA PHE A 63 -3.79 2.91 6.84
C PHE A 63 -2.76 3.39 7.85
N ASN A 64 -3.10 4.40 8.65
CA ASN A 64 -2.17 4.97 9.61
C ASN A 64 -2.93 5.66 10.75
N PRO A 65 -2.66 5.34 12.04
CA PRO A 65 -3.29 6.04 13.15
C PRO A 65 -3.06 7.56 13.11
N LEU A 66 -1.87 7.97 12.67
CA LEU A 66 -1.48 9.37 12.57
C LEU A 66 -1.71 9.89 11.16
N ARG A 67 -2.13 11.15 11.05
CA ARG A 67 -2.25 11.85 9.76
C ARG A 67 -0.94 12.54 9.42
N GLU A 68 -0.34 12.15 8.30
CA GLU A 68 0.88 12.78 7.80
C GLU A 68 0.58 13.82 6.73
N ARG A 69 1.12 15.04 6.89
CA ARG A 69 0.91 16.11 5.92
C ARG A 69 1.33 15.73 4.51
N ALA A 70 2.47 15.06 4.36
CA ALA A 70 2.98 14.65 3.05
C ALA A 70 2.07 13.63 2.35
N LEU A 71 1.42 12.73 3.11
CA LEU A 71 0.46 11.77 2.57
C LEU A 71 -0.93 12.39 2.32
N GLU A 72 -1.24 13.55 2.91
CA GLU A 72 -2.44 14.31 2.55
C GLU A 72 -2.21 15.13 1.28
N ARG A 73 -1.08 15.85 1.24
CA ARG A 73 -0.71 16.73 0.14
C ARG A 73 0.79 16.89 0.07
N PHE A 74 1.31 16.95 -1.14
CA PHE A 74 2.72 17.16 -1.40
C PHE A 74 2.89 18.18 -2.52
N ALA A 75 3.86 19.08 -2.35
CA ALA A 75 4.31 19.97 -3.41
C ALA A 75 5.72 19.52 -3.78
N ASP A 76 5.92 19.15 -5.03
CA ASP A 76 7.21 18.66 -5.48
C ASP A 76 8.21 19.81 -5.53
N PRO A 77 9.29 19.79 -4.72
CA PRO A 77 10.29 20.85 -4.72
C PRO A 77 11.06 20.97 -6.05
N GLN A 78 11.05 19.93 -6.87
CA GLN A 78 11.65 19.94 -8.21
C GLN A 78 10.69 20.48 -9.28
N ASN A 79 9.40 20.63 -8.96
CA ASN A 79 8.40 21.20 -9.86
C ASN A 79 8.32 22.73 -9.70
N VAL A 80 8.97 23.45 -10.62
CA VAL A 80 9.04 24.92 -10.63
C VAL A 80 7.65 25.58 -10.59
N MET A 81 6.65 25.00 -11.28
CA MET A 81 5.31 25.55 -11.32
C MET A 81 4.59 25.40 -9.98
N GLU A 82 4.70 24.25 -9.31
CA GLU A 82 4.13 24.05 -7.98
C GLU A 82 4.78 24.97 -6.96
N MET A 83 6.10 25.17 -7.05
CA MET A 83 6.85 26.09 -6.19
C MET A 83 6.47 27.55 -6.41
N ALA A 84 6.37 27.99 -7.66
CA ALA A 84 6.00 29.37 -7.98
C ALA A 84 4.54 29.69 -7.58
N THR A 85 3.63 28.71 -7.72
CA THR A 85 2.21 28.89 -7.45
C THR A 85 1.79 28.50 -6.03
N ARG A 86 2.72 27.95 -5.22
CA ARG A 86 2.46 27.36 -3.90
C ARG A 86 1.31 26.34 -3.92
N ARG A 87 1.18 25.62 -5.03
CA ARG A 87 0.19 24.54 -5.20
C ARG A 87 0.76 23.24 -4.66
N SER A 88 -0.14 22.34 -4.28
CA SER A 88 0.19 20.99 -3.84
C SER A 88 -0.78 20.00 -4.45
N THR A 89 -0.32 18.79 -4.67
CA THR A 89 -1.12 17.66 -5.14
C THR A 89 -1.62 16.86 -3.95
N PRO A 90 -2.94 16.56 -3.87
CA PRO A 90 -3.46 15.57 -2.90
C PRO A 90 -2.79 14.22 -3.14
N ILE A 91 -2.35 13.52 -2.10
CA ILE A 91 -1.64 12.24 -2.27
C ILE A 91 -2.57 11.06 -2.03
N ALA A 92 -2.99 10.83 -0.79
CA ALA A 92 -3.90 9.75 -0.47
C ALA A 92 -5.29 10.03 -1.05
N SER A 93 -5.83 9.11 -1.83
CA SER A 93 -7.24 9.13 -2.25
C SER A 93 -8.16 8.75 -1.09
N THR A 94 -7.68 7.93 -0.16
CA THR A 94 -8.42 7.57 1.05
C THR A 94 -7.47 7.37 2.23
N TYR A 95 -7.88 7.85 3.41
CA TYR A 95 -7.09 7.77 4.63
C TYR A 95 -7.89 7.12 5.76
N TYR A 96 -7.49 5.90 6.15
CA TYR A 96 -8.08 5.15 7.25
C TYR A 96 -7.21 5.29 8.51
N GLN A 97 -7.71 6.04 9.49
CA GLN A 97 -7.09 6.15 10.81
C GLN A 97 -7.47 4.96 11.68
N VAL A 98 -6.79 3.84 11.45
CA VAL A 98 -6.92 2.65 12.31
C VAL A 98 -6.41 2.96 13.72
N ARG A 99 -6.98 2.29 14.74
CA ARG A 99 -6.37 2.29 16.08
C ARG A 99 -5.02 1.59 16.02
N ALA A 100 -4.13 1.89 16.97
CA ALA A 100 -2.86 1.17 17.09
C ALA A 100 -3.10 -0.35 17.18
N GLY A 101 -2.44 -1.12 16.33
CA GLY A 101 -2.63 -2.58 16.17
C GLY A 101 -3.89 -3.00 15.40
N GLY A 102 -4.64 -2.04 14.83
CA GLY A 102 -5.87 -2.31 14.06
C GLY A 102 -5.62 -2.68 12.59
N ASP A 103 -4.40 -2.62 12.11
CA ASP A 103 -3.99 -2.95 10.74
C ASP A 103 -4.29 -4.42 10.39
N ALA A 104 -3.98 -5.37 11.27
CA ALA A 104 -4.29 -6.78 11.07
C ALA A 104 -5.80 -7.03 10.93
N ALA A 105 -6.63 -6.31 11.70
CA ALA A 105 -8.09 -6.40 11.60
C ALA A 105 -8.60 -5.81 10.27
N ALA A 106 -8.02 -4.69 9.82
CA ALA A 106 -8.34 -4.10 8.52
C ALA A 106 -8.00 -5.06 7.37
N LEU A 107 -6.80 -5.67 7.39
CA LEU A 107 -6.39 -6.65 6.38
C LEU A 107 -7.29 -7.90 6.37
N LYS A 108 -7.66 -8.43 7.55
CA LYS A 108 -8.63 -9.53 7.63
C LYS A 108 -10.00 -9.13 7.08
N GLY A 109 -10.44 -7.90 7.31
CA GLY A 109 -11.67 -7.37 6.76
C GLY A 109 -11.65 -7.33 5.23
N ILE A 110 -10.55 -6.87 4.63
CA ILE A 110 -10.34 -6.88 3.17
C ILE A 110 -10.38 -8.31 2.63
N ALA A 111 -9.64 -9.24 3.27
CA ALA A 111 -9.64 -10.64 2.85
C ALA A 111 -11.04 -11.26 2.90
N LYS A 112 -11.80 -11.01 3.98
CA LYS A 112 -13.19 -11.46 4.09
C LYS A 112 -14.07 -10.90 2.98
N ALA A 113 -13.95 -9.61 2.67
CA ALA A 113 -14.73 -8.98 1.60
C ALA A 113 -14.40 -9.58 0.23
N LEU A 114 -13.12 -9.85 -0.06
CA LEU A 114 -12.71 -10.50 -1.31
C LEU A 114 -13.24 -11.93 -1.43
N LEU A 115 -13.22 -12.71 -0.34
CA LEU A 115 -13.81 -14.06 -0.31
C LEU A 115 -15.33 -14.02 -0.55
N GLN A 116 -16.03 -13.06 0.07
CA GLN A 116 -17.45 -12.89 -0.16
C GLN A 116 -17.76 -12.49 -1.62
N LEU A 117 -16.99 -11.56 -2.18
CA LEU A 117 -17.13 -11.17 -3.59
C LEU A 117 -16.87 -12.36 -4.54
N GLU A 118 -15.89 -13.21 -4.23
CA GLU A 118 -15.65 -14.45 -4.98
C GLU A 118 -16.84 -15.40 -4.92
N GLU A 119 -17.49 -15.56 -3.76
CA GLU A 119 -18.68 -16.40 -3.62
C GLU A 119 -19.89 -15.84 -4.38
N GLU A 120 -20.03 -14.52 -4.44
CA GLU A 120 -21.16 -13.84 -5.09
C GLU A 120 -21.00 -13.74 -6.61
N GLN A 121 -19.79 -13.47 -7.10
CA GLN A 121 -19.54 -13.09 -8.50
C GLN A 121 -18.67 -14.11 -9.25
N GLY A 122 -17.78 -14.81 -8.54
CA GLY A 122 -16.73 -15.63 -9.11
C GLY A 122 -15.64 -14.81 -9.81
N ASN A 123 -14.45 -15.41 -9.98
CA ASN A 123 -13.35 -14.83 -10.76
C ASN A 123 -12.84 -13.46 -10.25
N VAL A 124 -12.89 -13.26 -8.92
CA VAL A 124 -12.32 -12.12 -8.21
C VAL A 124 -10.89 -12.44 -7.75
N LEU A 125 -10.66 -13.68 -7.35
CA LEU A 125 -9.35 -14.17 -6.91
C LEU A 125 -8.58 -14.83 -8.07
N ASP A 126 -7.26 -14.66 -8.09
CA ASP A 126 -6.39 -15.37 -9.01
C ASP A 126 -6.18 -16.82 -8.56
N HIS A 127 -7.11 -17.70 -8.96
CA HIS A 127 -7.08 -19.12 -8.61
C HIS A 127 -5.84 -19.84 -9.14
N ALA A 128 -5.31 -19.44 -10.31
CA ALA A 128 -4.13 -20.06 -10.88
C ALA A 128 -2.91 -19.76 -10.02
N PHE A 129 -2.72 -18.50 -9.63
CA PHE A 129 -1.64 -18.11 -8.73
C PHE A 129 -1.78 -18.78 -7.37
N ILE A 130 -2.98 -18.78 -6.77
CA ILE A 130 -3.23 -19.41 -5.47
C ILE A 130 -2.88 -20.90 -5.51
N ALA A 131 -3.32 -21.63 -6.54
CA ALA A 131 -3.07 -23.06 -6.66
C ALA A 131 -1.59 -23.41 -6.89
N GLN A 132 -0.85 -22.58 -7.63
CA GLN A 132 0.53 -22.88 -8.05
C GLN A 132 1.59 -22.33 -7.10
N HIS A 133 1.30 -21.21 -6.43
CA HIS A 133 2.31 -20.43 -5.71
C HIS A 133 2.01 -20.20 -4.23
N THR A 134 0.91 -20.76 -3.70
CA THR A 134 0.56 -20.61 -2.28
C THR A 134 0.28 -21.95 -1.60
N GLN A 135 0.28 -21.95 -0.27
CA GLN A 135 -0.09 -23.08 0.56
C GLN A 135 -1.02 -22.62 1.69
N GLY A 136 -1.87 -23.52 2.19
CA GLY A 136 -2.75 -23.22 3.34
C GLY A 136 -3.96 -22.35 3.03
N PHE A 137 -4.24 -22.03 1.75
CA PHE A 137 -5.41 -21.20 1.37
C PHE A 137 -6.73 -21.77 1.87
N THR A 138 -6.95 -23.08 1.78
CA THR A 138 -8.17 -23.75 2.29
C THR A 138 -8.36 -23.56 3.79
N ALA A 139 -7.29 -23.49 4.57
CA ALA A 139 -7.36 -23.20 6.01
C ALA A 139 -7.59 -21.71 6.26
N PHE A 140 -6.97 -20.83 5.47
CA PHE A 140 -7.13 -19.38 5.55
C PHE A 140 -8.55 -18.90 5.22
N ARG A 141 -9.23 -19.52 4.25
CA ARG A 141 -10.57 -19.12 3.82
C ARG A 141 -11.72 -19.53 4.76
N ARG A 142 -11.42 -20.27 5.83
CA ARG A 142 -12.42 -20.71 6.83
C ARG A 142 -12.64 -19.64 7.88
#